data_AF-A0A813T085-F1
#
_entry.id   AF-A0A813T085-F1
#
_cell.length_a   1.000
_cell.length_b   1.000
_cell.length_c   1.000
_cell.angle_alpha   90.00
_cell.angle_beta   90.00
_cell.angle_gamma   90.00
#
_symmetry.space_group_name_H-M   'P 1'
#
loop_
_entity.id
_entity.type
_entity.pdbx_description
1 polymer ?
#
loop_
_entity_poly.entity_id
_entity_poly.type
_entity_poly.pdbx_seq_one_letter_code
_entity_poly.pdbx_strand_id
1 'polypeptide(L)'
;MRGNQQTTSLESGLPTVGSIVWAAGRTRAQQAFNLYANLDYLRPYFDVEPKDVIQRLIRSLVPRGSSREENIKPELYGPSMIAFTLAAILIYQMKLSSHSVQDGTLIGTSFLVCFGYWVGSSFAISSFSYVCNTQLSLMQILSINGYALFGHCLVLFLATFIHTSHDHFLFYGLWLVVGGLAAIRMAMIVTSRTINPQYRVLLGLLIIFVHMAFLLYLHFAYHQLAENVAHALNNEPTVAVKLPVKSTTSIVAEIPSVKNLTRQIRSNFKNSSKIILTTTLNMTAKA
;
A
#
# COMPACT_ATOMS: atom_id res chain seq x y z
N MET A 1 4.20 64.09 48.12
CA MET A 1 5.12 64.41 47.02
C MET A 1 5.57 63.11 46.35
N ARG A 2 5.67 63.12 45.01
CA ARG A 2 5.94 62.00 44.06
C ARG A 2 4.79 60.98 43.99
N GLY A 3 3.92 60.95 42.97
CA GLY A 3 4.12 61.32 41.57
C GLY A 3 4.93 60.23 40.88
N ASN A 4 4.26 59.26 40.24
CA ASN A 4 4.81 58.66 39.03
C ASN A 4 3.69 58.12 38.12
N GLN A 5 3.78 58.59 36.89
CA GLN A 5 2.90 58.31 35.76
C GLN A 5 3.04 56.86 35.31
N GLN A 6 1.94 56.27 34.86
CA GLN A 6 2.00 55.16 33.91
C GLN A 6 1.02 55.45 32.77
N THR A 7 1.45 56.37 31.91
CA THR A 7 0.94 56.50 30.55
C THR A 7 1.55 55.40 29.68
N THR A 8 0.78 55.01 28.67
CA THR A 8 1.20 54.47 27.37
C THR A 8 1.77 53.04 27.29
N SER A 9 0.94 52.11 26.81
CA SER A 9 1.24 51.31 25.60
C SER A 9 -0.02 50.60 25.10
N LEU A 10 -0.90 51.36 24.45
CA LEU A 10 -1.84 50.84 23.47
C LEU A 10 -1.13 50.82 22.11
N GLU A 11 -0.28 49.82 21.86
CA GLU A 11 0.18 49.51 20.49
C GLU A 11 0.61 48.03 20.39
N SER A 12 0.23 47.39 19.29
CA SER A 12 0.53 46.00 18.87
C SER A 12 -0.39 44.87 19.38
N GLY A 13 -1.70 45.10 19.32
CA GLY A 13 -2.72 44.03 19.29
C GLY A 13 -2.77 43.23 17.97
N LEU A 14 -1.65 43.06 17.28
CA LEU A 14 -1.53 42.19 16.10
C LEU A 14 -0.53 41.08 16.44
N PRO A 15 -0.96 39.80 16.46
CA PRO A 15 -0.03 38.71 16.65
C PRO A 15 1.01 38.78 15.54
N THR A 16 2.27 39.07 15.90
CA THR A 16 3.42 39.02 15.00
C THR A 16 3.35 37.72 14.22
N VAL A 17 3.57 37.73 12.90
CA VAL A 17 3.43 36.55 12.03
C VAL A 17 4.12 35.31 12.63
N GLY A 18 5.22 35.49 13.37
CA GLY A 18 5.88 34.44 14.15
C GLY A 18 5.01 33.76 15.22
N SER A 19 4.18 34.47 15.98
CA SER A 19 3.28 33.88 16.99
C SER A 19 2.11 33.14 16.34
N ILE A 20 1.62 33.61 15.19
CA ILE A 20 0.61 32.91 14.38
C ILE A 20 1.20 31.61 13.81
N VAL A 21 2.41 31.67 13.22
CA VAL A 21 3.11 30.49 12.68
C VAL A 21 3.47 29.50 13.79
N TRP A 22 3.88 29.98 14.97
CA TRP A 22 4.15 29.15 16.13
C TRP A 22 2.90 28.46 16.68
N ALA A 23 1.78 29.17 16.79
CA ALA A 23 0.50 28.59 17.21
C ALA A 23 -0.02 27.57 16.19
N ALA A 24 0.10 27.85 14.89
CA ALA A 24 -0.23 26.92 13.82
C ALA A 24 0.67 25.67 13.84
N GLY A 25 1.98 25.85 14.09
CA GLY A 25 2.93 24.74 14.25
C GLY A 25 2.63 23.86 15.46
N ARG A 26 2.32 24.47 16.61
CA ARG A 26 1.94 23.76 17.84
C ARG A 26 0.66 22.94 17.66
N THR A 27 -0.32 23.49 16.96
CA THR A 27 -1.58 22.79 16.65
C THR A 27 -1.34 21.58 15.73
N ARG A 28 -0.48 21.71 14.71
CA ARG A 28 -0.11 20.57 13.83
C ARG A 28 0.70 19.51 14.57
N ALA A 29 1.60 19.91 15.46
CA ALA A 29 2.37 18.99 16.28
C ALA A 29 1.46 18.24 17.27
N GLN A 30 0.47 18.90 17.86
CA GLN A 30 -0.53 18.26 18.71
C GLN A 30 -1.46 17.34 17.92
N GLN A 31 -1.87 17.70 16.70
CA GLN A 31 -2.64 16.80 15.83
C GLN A 31 -1.82 15.57 15.43
N ALA A 32 -0.56 15.75 15.06
CA ALA A 32 0.35 14.65 14.80
C ALA A 32 0.54 13.79 16.05
N PHE A 33 0.79 14.40 17.21
CA PHE A 33 0.97 13.69 18.47
C PHE A 33 -0.30 12.93 18.89
N ASN A 34 -1.49 13.50 18.71
CA ASN A 34 -2.76 12.82 18.98
C ASN A 34 -2.98 11.65 18.00
N LEU A 35 -2.56 11.78 16.73
CA LEU A 35 -2.55 10.66 15.78
C LEU A 35 -1.55 9.57 16.20
N TYR A 36 -0.34 9.94 16.64
CA TYR A 36 0.68 9.01 17.15
C TYR A 36 0.29 8.35 18.49
N ALA A 37 -0.37 9.09 19.39
CA ALA A 37 -0.91 8.56 20.64
C ALA A 37 -2.07 7.57 20.37
N ASN A 38 -2.82 7.77 19.28
CA ASN A 38 -3.82 6.80 18.84
C ASN A 38 -3.19 5.58 18.15
N LEU A 39 -1.98 5.69 17.58
CA LEU A 39 -1.20 4.54 17.11
C LEU A 39 -0.66 3.66 18.25
N ASP A 40 -0.57 4.18 19.47
CA ASP A 40 -0.25 3.40 20.67
C ASP A 40 -1.37 2.37 21.00
N TYR A 41 -2.57 2.53 20.43
CA TYR A 41 -3.62 1.50 20.45
C TYR A 41 -3.19 0.21 19.72
N LEU A 42 -2.30 0.32 18.73
CA LEU A 42 -1.82 -0.82 17.97
C LEU A 42 -0.64 -1.54 18.64
N ARG A 43 0.09 -0.85 19.52
CA ARG A 43 1.29 -1.37 20.20
C ARG A 43 1.06 -2.72 20.89
N PRO A 44 -0.05 -2.95 21.63
CA PRO A 44 -0.31 -4.26 22.26
C PRO A 44 -0.47 -5.42 21.26
N TYR A 45 -0.88 -5.16 20.02
CA TYR A 45 -1.05 -6.20 18.99
C TYR A 45 0.26 -6.56 18.27
N PHE A 46 1.32 -5.77 18.48
CA PHE A 46 2.66 -6.00 17.95
C PHE A 46 3.65 -6.56 18.99
N ASP A 47 3.26 -6.58 20.26
CA ASP A 47 4.07 -7.10 21.36
C ASP A 47 3.86 -8.61 21.52
N VAL A 48 4.50 -9.40 20.65
CA VAL A 48 4.41 -10.86 20.64
C VAL A 48 5.80 -11.48 20.48
N GLU A 49 6.07 -12.54 21.24
CA GLU A 49 7.34 -13.25 21.16
C GLU A 49 7.43 -14.05 19.82
N PRO A 50 8.56 -13.99 19.09
CA PRO A 50 8.69 -14.67 17.80
C PRO A 50 8.46 -16.19 17.84
N LYS A 51 8.75 -16.84 18.98
CA LYS A 51 8.52 -18.28 19.18
C LYS A 51 7.03 -18.63 19.11
N ASP A 52 6.18 -17.79 19.69
CA ASP A 52 4.73 -17.95 19.64
C ASP A 52 4.21 -17.82 18.21
N VAL A 53 4.79 -16.90 17.42
CA VAL A 53 4.43 -16.73 16.02
C VAL A 53 4.72 -18.00 15.22
N ILE A 54 5.89 -18.61 15.39
CA ILE A 54 6.26 -19.86 14.69
C ILE A 54 5.32 -21.00 15.08
N GLN A 55 5.04 -21.16 16.37
CA GLN A 55 4.13 -22.21 16.83
C GLN A 55 2.73 -22.04 16.24
N ARG A 56 2.25 -20.80 16.12
CA ARG A 56 0.97 -20.47 15.49
C ARG A 56 0.98 -20.61 13.98
N LEU A 57 2.13 -20.38 13.34
CA LEU A 57 2.34 -20.56 11.90
C LEU A 57 2.31 -22.04 11.51
N ILE A 58 3.01 -22.89 12.26
CA ILE A 58 2.95 -24.35 12.07
C ILE A 58 1.54 -24.82 12.38
N ARG A 59 0.93 -24.27 13.44
CA ARG A 59 -0.47 -24.54 13.74
C ARG A 59 -1.38 -24.05 12.62
N SER A 60 -1.03 -23.00 11.84
CA SER A 60 -1.81 -22.43 10.74
C SER A 60 -1.91 -23.36 9.52
N LEU A 61 -0.90 -24.22 9.34
CA LEU A 61 -0.81 -25.15 8.21
C LEU A 61 -1.72 -26.38 8.32
N VAL A 62 -2.02 -26.83 9.55
CA VAL A 62 -2.81 -28.06 9.78
C VAL A 62 -4.19 -27.70 10.33
N PRO A 63 -5.29 -28.06 9.64
CA PRO A 63 -6.62 -27.92 10.21
C PRO A 63 -6.80 -28.94 11.33
N ARG A 64 -6.84 -28.47 12.58
CA ARG A 64 -7.33 -29.27 13.70
C ARG A 64 -8.83 -29.08 13.84
N GLY A 65 -9.52 -30.13 14.29
CA GLY A 65 -10.96 -30.13 14.52
C GLY A 65 -11.41 -28.96 15.39
N SER A 66 -12.63 -28.48 15.13
CA SER A 66 -13.24 -27.26 15.65
C SER A 66 -13.54 -27.31 17.15
N SER A 67 -12.53 -27.44 18.01
CA SER A 67 -12.71 -27.13 19.42
C SER A 67 -13.08 -25.66 19.54
N ARG A 68 -14.29 -25.42 20.04
CA ARG A 68 -15.03 -24.16 20.15
C ARG A 68 -14.31 -23.05 20.94
N GLU A 69 -13.08 -23.32 21.40
CA GLU A 69 -12.30 -22.58 22.40
C GLU A 69 -10.87 -22.24 21.95
N GLU A 70 -10.57 -22.22 20.65
CA GLU A 70 -9.33 -21.54 20.23
C GLU A 70 -9.52 -20.03 20.46
N ASN A 71 -8.95 -19.52 21.57
CA ASN A 71 -8.90 -18.11 21.87
C ASN A 71 -7.89 -17.47 20.89
N ILE A 72 -8.41 -17.01 19.76
CA ILE A 72 -7.65 -16.32 18.73
C ILE A 72 -7.34 -14.93 19.29
N LYS A 73 -6.13 -14.81 19.85
CA LYS A 73 -5.58 -13.53 20.24
C LYS A 73 -5.39 -12.70 18.96
N PRO A 74 -6.03 -11.52 18.83
CA PRO A 74 -5.74 -10.62 17.73
C PRO A 74 -4.27 -10.22 17.81
N GLU A 75 -3.49 -10.54 16.79
CA GLU A 75 -2.09 -10.12 16.68
C GLU A 75 -1.79 -9.70 15.25
N LEU A 76 -1.03 -8.62 15.08
CA LEU A 76 -0.69 -8.06 13.77
C LEU A 76 0.76 -8.28 13.37
N TYR A 77 1.65 -8.59 14.33
CA TYR A 77 3.08 -8.79 14.06
C TYR A 77 3.36 -9.98 13.14
N GLY A 78 2.85 -11.16 13.45
CA GLY A 78 3.03 -12.34 12.60
C GLY A 78 2.48 -12.16 11.18
N PRO A 79 1.19 -11.78 11.04
CA PRO A 79 0.57 -11.45 9.76
C PRO A 79 1.35 -10.47 8.88
N SER A 80 1.85 -9.37 9.47
CA SER A 80 2.61 -8.37 8.71
C SER A 80 3.94 -8.93 8.22
N MET A 81 4.65 -9.71 9.05
CA MET A 81 5.89 -10.39 8.66
C MET A 81 5.67 -11.39 7.52
N ILE A 82 4.54 -12.09 7.51
CA ILE A 82 4.16 -13.00 6.42
C ILE A 82 3.90 -12.21 5.13
N ALA A 83 3.19 -11.08 5.20
CA ALA A 83 2.95 -10.22 4.04
C ALA A 83 4.26 -9.67 3.44
N PHE A 84 5.22 -9.28 4.31
CA PHE A 84 6.57 -8.90 3.87
C PHE A 84 7.31 -10.07 3.21
N THR A 85 7.21 -11.27 3.79
CA THR A 85 7.83 -12.48 3.22
C THR A 85 7.24 -12.83 1.86
N LEU A 86 5.92 -12.73 1.71
CA LEU A 86 5.23 -12.96 0.44
C LEU A 86 5.71 -11.97 -0.63
N ALA A 87 5.78 -10.68 -0.30
CA ALA A 87 6.32 -9.66 -1.20
C ALA A 87 7.79 -9.93 -1.56
N ALA A 88 8.61 -10.36 -0.59
CA ALA A 88 9.99 -10.74 -0.83
C ALA A 88 10.12 -11.96 -1.74
N ILE A 89 9.26 -12.97 -1.58
CA ILE A 89 9.21 -14.15 -2.48
C ILE A 89 8.87 -13.69 -3.89
N LEU A 90 7.86 -12.83 -4.08
CA LEU A 90 7.51 -12.31 -5.41
C LEU A 90 8.71 -11.58 -6.05
N ILE A 91 9.35 -10.67 -5.31
CA ILE A 91 10.55 -9.96 -5.79
C ILE A 91 11.67 -10.96 -6.10
N TYR A 92 11.87 -11.97 -5.25
CA TYR A 92 12.87 -13.01 -5.46
C TYR A 92 12.62 -13.80 -6.75
N GLN A 93 11.38 -14.21 -7.03
CA GLN A 93 11.03 -14.91 -8.27
C GLN A 93 11.36 -14.07 -9.51
N MET A 94 11.19 -12.76 -9.40
CA MET A 94 11.51 -11.83 -10.48
C MET A 94 13.02 -11.65 -10.69
N LYS A 95 13.80 -11.61 -9.60
CA LYS A 95 15.27 -11.55 -9.70
C LYS A 95 15.83 -12.85 -10.26
N LEU A 96 15.23 -14.00 -9.94
CA LEU A 96 15.62 -15.29 -10.49
C LEU A 96 15.44 -15.36 -12.02
N SER A 97 14.45 -14.64 -12.57
CA SER A 97 14.24 -14.53 -14.02
C SER A 97 15.23 -13.62 -14.79
N SER A 98 16.33 -13.17 -14.18
CA SER A 98 17.46 -12.47 -14.82
C SER A 98 17.07 -11.33 -15.76
N HIS A 99 16.29 -10.35 -15.28
CA HIS A 99 15.92 -9.18 -16.08
C HIS A 99 16.11 -7.86 -15.32
N SER A 100 16.83 -6.94 -15.96
CA SER A 100 17.17 -5.60 -15.47
C SER A 100 16.06 -4.60 -15.85
N VAL A 101 15.01 -4.53 -15.04
CA VAL A 101 13.97 -3.48 -15.14
C VAL A 101 14.11 -2.52 -13.97
N GLN A 102 13.54 -1.31 -14.08
CA GLN A 102 13.58 -0.28 -13.04
C GLN A 102 13.02 -0.82 -11.70
N ASP A 103 13.92 -1.25 -10.81
CA ASP A 103 13.60 -2.03 -9.59
C ASP A 103 12.55 -1.37 -8.68
N GLY A 104 12.46 -0.03 -8.68
CA GLY A 104 11.61 0.73 -7.76
C GLY A 104 10.09 0.50 -7.92
N THR A 105 9.56 0.55 -9.15
CA THR A 105 8.11 0.39 -9.40
C THR A 105 7.67 -1.06 -9.19
N LEU A 106 8.58 -1.99 -9.44
CA LEU A 106 8.36 -3.43 -9.34
C LEU A 106 8.21 -3.88 -7.89
N ILE A 107 9.12 -3.40 -7.04
CA ILE A 107 9.08 -3.61 -5.59
C ILE A 107 7.79 -3.02 -5.02
N GLY A 108 7.43 -1.79 -5.42
CA GLY A 108 6.20 -1.13 -4.97
C GLY A 108 4.93 -1.90 -5.36
N THR A 109 4.87 -2.44 -6.56
CA THR A 109 3.71 -3.23 -7.03
C THR A 109 3.56 -4.54 -6.24
N SER A 110 4.67 -5.23 -5.96
CA SER A 110 4.66 -6.46 -5.16
C SER A 110 4.15 -6.20 -3.74
N PHE A 111 4.61 -5.12 -3.10
CA PHE A 111 4.09 -4.72 -1.79
C PHE A 111 2.62 -4.33 -1.84
N LEU A 112 2.19 -3.56 -2.86
CA LEU A 112 0.80 -3.14 -3.01
C LEU A 112 -0.13 -4.34 -3.20
N VAL A 113 0.26 -5.34 -3.99
CA VAL A 113 -0.54 -6.56 -4.19
C VAL A 113 -0.62 -7.39 -2.91
N CYS A 114 0.49 -7.61 -2.21
CA CYS A 114 0.51 -8.41 -0.98
C CYS A 114 -0.26 -7.73 0.17
N PHE A 115 0.06 -6.48 0.49
CA PHE A 115 -0.62 -5.72 1.55
C PHE A 115 -2.05 -5.36 1.17
N GLY A 116 -2.29 -5.02 -0.10
CA GLY A 116 -3.61 -4.71 -0.63
C GLY A 116 -4.53 -5.93 -0.58
N TYR A 117 -4.05 -7.12 -0.95
CA TYR A 117 -4.80 -8.35 -0.75
C TYR A 117 -5.05 -8.60 0.73
N TRP A 118 -4.03 -8.57 1.59
CA TRP A 118 -4.18 -8.88 3.01
C TRP A 118 -5.21 -7.96 3.70
N VAL A 119 -5.06 -6.65 3.56
CA VAL A 119 -5.98 -5.66 4.17
C VAL A 119 -7.33 -5.67 3.46
N GLY A 120 -7.35 -5.69 2.13
CA GLY A 120 -8.56 -5.65 1.32
C GLY A 120 -9.45 -6.88 1.51
N SER A 121 -8.87 -8.07 1.49
CA SER A 121 -9.62 -9.32 1.75
C SER A 121 -10.12 -9.38 3.19
N SER A 122 -9.35 -8.89 4.17
CA SER A 122 -9.82 -8.81 5.57
C SER A 122 -11.02 -7.88 5.71
N PHE A 123 -11.00 -6.74 5.02
CA PHE A 123 -12.14 -5.81 5.01
C PHE A 123 -13.36 -6.38 4.29
N ALA A 124 -13.16 -7.07 3.17
CA ALA A 124 -14.22 -7.75 2.45
C ALA A 124 -14.86 -8.85 3.32
N ILE A 125 -14.04 -9.74 3.91
CA ILE A 125 -14.51 -10.80 4.82
C ILE A 125 -15.22 -10.19 6.04
N SER A 126 -14.71 -9.09 6.60
CA SER A 126 -15.37 -8.38 7.70
C SER A 126 -16.72 -7.82 7.28
N SER A 127 -16.84 -7.27 6.07
CA SER A 127 -18.11 -6.76 5.54
C SER A 127 -19.13 -7.88 5.36
N PHE A 128 -18.71 -9.02 4.78
CA PHE A 128 -19.56 -10.20 4.65
C PHE A 128 -19.92 -10.81 6.02
N SER A 129 -18.97 -10.81 6.96
CA SER A 129 -19.17 -11.30 8.33
C SER A 129 -20.19 -10.45 9.10
N TYR A 130 -20.21 -9.14 8.86
CA TYR A 130 -21.21 -8.22 9.40
C TYR A 130 -22.61 -8.55 8.86
N VAL A 131 -22.75 -8.76 7.55
CA VAL A 131 -24.03 -9.17 6.92
C VAL A 131 -24.50 -10.53 7.45
N CYS A 132 -23.57 -11.46 7.68
CA CYS A 132 -23.88 -12.80 8.19
C CYS A 132 -24.06 -12.88 9.72
N ASN A 133 -23.96 -11.76 10.43
CA ASN A 133 -24.04 -11.64 11.89
C ASN A 133 -23.04 -12.55 12.62
N THR A 134 -21.76 -12.49 12.21
CA THR A 134 -20.66 -13.28 12.76
C THR A 134 -19.99 -12.53 13.91
N GLN A 135 -19.72 -13.20 15.02
CA GLN A 135 -19.08 -12.60 16.20
C GLN A 135 -17.54 -12.62 16.09
N LEU A 136 -16.98 -11.92 15.11
CA LEU A 136 -15.53 -11.76 14.95
C LEU A 136 -15.16 -10.29 14.78
N SER A 137 -14.13 -9.83 15.49
CA SER A 137 -13.62 -8.47 15.33
C SER A 137 -12.75 -8.35 14.08
N LEU A 138 -12.65 -7.13 13.52
CA LEU A 138 -11.80 -6.85 12.37
C LEU A 138 -10.34 -7.25 12.62
N MET A 139 -9.82 -7.01 13.84
CA MET A 139 -8.45 -7.38 14.22
C MET A 139 -8.24 -8.90 14.23
N GLN A 140 -9.24 -9.67 14.66
CA GLN A 140 -9.18 -11.13 14.62
C GLN A 140 -9.19 -11.64 13.17
N ILE A 141 -10.04 -11.08 12.32
CA ILE A 141 -10.10 -11.43 10.89
C ILE A 141 -8.76 -11.11 10.21
N LEU A 142 -8.22 -9.91 10.46
CA LEU A 142 -6.93 -9.48 9.90
C LEU A 142 -5.78 -10.42 10.30
N SER A 143 -5.81 -10.91 11.54
CA SER A 143 -4.83 -11.85 12.05
C SER A 143 -4.94 -13.22 11.39
N ILE A 144 -6.14 -13.84 11.43
CA ILE A 144 -6.39 -15.17 10.86
C ILE A 144 -6.09 -15.18 9.36
N ASN A 145 -6.52 -14.14 8.64
CA ASN A 145 -6.30 -13.99 7.21
C ASN A 145 -4.80 -13.86 6.87
N GLY A 146 -4.03 -13.12 7.67
CA GLY A 146 -2.59 -13.03 7.49
C GLY A 146 -1.85 -14.35 7.78
N TYR A 147 -2.30 -15.14 8.77
CA TYR A 147 -1.72 -16.46 9.02
C TYR A 147 -2.04 -17.48 7.91
N ALA A 148 -3.16 -17.31 7.19
CA ALA A 148 -3.50 -18.13 6.02
C ALA A 148 -2.59 -17.84 4.81
N LEU A 149 -2.03 -16.62 4.71
CA LEU A 149 -1.05 -16.26 3.67
C LEU A 149 0.25 -17.06 3.77
N PHE A 150 0.58 -17.66 4.91
CA PHE A 150 1.77 -18.48 5.04
C PHE A 150 1.74 -19.71 4.12
N GLY A 151 0.57 -20.33 3.94
CA GLY A 151 0.39 -21.40 2.96
C GLY A 151 0.67 -20.91 1.53
N HIS A 152 0.37 -19.64 1.24
CA HIS A 152 0.64 -19.05 -0.06
C HIS A 152 2.14 -18.84 -0.30
N CYS A 153 2.85 -18.38 0.74
CA CYS A 153 4.32 -18.29 0.70
C CYS A 153 4.94 -19.66 0.40
N LEU A 154 4.46 -20.73 1.05
CA LEU A 154 4.99 -22.08 0.85
C LEU A 154 4.72 -22.57 -0.58
N VAL A 155 3.47 -22.45 -1.08
CA VAL A 155 3.12 -22.83 -2.45
C VAL A 155 3.98 -22.10 -3.48
N LEU A 156 4.13 -20.77 -3.37
CA LEU A 156 4.91 -19.98 -4.31
C LEU A 156 6.41 -20.25 -4.22
N PHE A 157 6.95 -20.40 -3.01
CA PHE A 157 8.36 -20.73 -2.83
C PHE A 157 8.70 -22.11 -3.38
N LEU A 158 7.83 -23.10 -3.15
CA LEU A 158 8.05 -24.47 -3.59
C LEU A 158 7.80 -24.62 -5.11
N ALA A 159 6.79 -23.93 -5.65
CA ALA A 159 6.59 -23.78 -7.09
C ALA A 159 7.83 -23.16 -7.76
N THR A 160 8.35 -22.10 -7.17
CA THR A 160 9.72 -21.58 -7.25
C THR A 160 10.81 -22.59 -7.59
N PHE A 161 11.14 -23.33 -6.55
CA PHE A 161 12.25 -24.28 -6.54
C PHE A 161 12.05 -25.42 -7.54
N ILE A 162 10.81 -25.81 -7.79
CA ILE A 162 10.46 -26.97 -8.64
C ILE A 162 10.30 -26.58 -10.13
N HIS A 163 10.11 -25.29 -10.45
CA HIS A 163 9.88 -24.78 -11.82
C HIS A 163 11.04 -25.02 -12.81
N THR A 164 12.16 -25.63 -12.37
CA THR A 164 13.19 -26.19 -13.26
C THR A 164 12.66 -27.38 -14.09
N SER A 165 11.56 -28.01 -13.67
CA SER A 165 10.92 -29.13 -14.38
C SER A 165 9.55 -28.70 -14.90
N HIS A 166 9.29 -28.84 -16.20
CA HIS A 166 8.12 -28.33 -16.97
C HIS A 166 6.70 -28.82 -16.51
N ASP A 167 6.52 -29.29 -15.28
CA ASP A 167 5.26 -29.87 -14.81
C ASP A 167 4.34 -28.83 -14.16
N HIS A 168 3.51 -28.17 -14.98
CA HIS A 168 2.36 -27.38 -14.50
C HIS A 168 1.43 -28.19 -13.56
N PHE A 169 1.40 -29.52 -13.71
CA PHE A 169 0.64 -30.42 -12.85
C PHE A 169 1.06 -30.34 -11.38
N LEU A 170 2.37 -30.20 -11.09
CA LEU A 170 2.87 -30.08 -9.71
C LEU A 170 2.43 -28.76 -9.08
N PHE A 171 2.43 -27.67 -9.83
CA PHE A 171 1.91 -26.39 -9.36
C PHE A 171 0.44 -26.50 -8.96
N TYR A 172 -0.42 -27.05 -9.81
CA TYR A 172 -1.84 -27.23 -9.50
C TYR A 172 -2.05 -28.22 -8.34
N GLY A 173 -1.21 -29.25 -8.21
CA GLY A 173 -1.21 -30.16 -7.07
C GLY A 173 -0.91 -29.46 -5.74
N LEU A 174 0.19 -28.68 -5.68
CA LEU A 174 0.55 -27.90 -4.49
C LEU A 174 -0.49 -26.82 -4.18
N TRP A 175 -1.00 -26.15 -5.21
CA TRP A 175 -2.07 -25.16 -5.11
C TRP A 175 -3.32 -25.77 -4.47
N LEU A 176 -3.76 -26.93 -4.96
CA LEU A 176 -4.95 -27.60 -4.45
C LEU A 176 -4.75 -28.14 -3.03
N VAL A 177 -3.60 -28.76 -2.75
CA VAL A 177 -3.33 -29.37 -1.44
C VAL A 177 -2.99 -28.32 -0.40
N VAL A 178 -1.90 -27.57 -0.55
CA VAL A 178 -1.43 -26.63 0.48
C VAL A 178 -2.27 -25.35 0.48
N GLY A 179 -2.61 -24.83 -0.69
CA GLY A 179 -3.49 -23.66 -0.82
C GLY A 179 -4.91 -23.97 -0.36
N GLY A 180 -5.47 -25.10 -0.80
CA GLY A 180 -6.79 -25.55 -0.40
C GLY A 180 -6.90 -25.84 1.11
N LEU A 181 -5.89 -26.49 1.70
CA LEU A 181 -5.86 -26.77 3.14
C LEU A 181 -5.84 -25.49 3.98
N ALA A 182 -5.04 -24.49 3.58
CA ALA A 182 -4.99 -23.19 4.23
C ALA A 182 -6.34 -22.44 4.12
N ALA A 183 -6.97 -22.50 2.94
CA ALA A 183 -8.27 -21.89 2.68
C ALA A 183 -9.41 -22.54 3.49
N ILE A 184 -9.44 -23.88 3.52
CA ILE A 184 -10.42 -24.66 4.30
C ILE A 184 -10.29 -24.36 5.79
N ARG A 185 -9.07 -24.28 6.32
CA ARG A 185 -8.83 -23.93 7.72
C ARG A 185 -9.40 -22.55 8.07
N MET A 186 -9.14 -21.54 7.23
CA MET A 186 -9.68 -20.21 7.47
C MET A 186 -11.22 -20.20 7.41
N ALA A 187 -11.80 -20.87 6.42
CA ALA A 187 -13.23 -21.03 6.31
C ALA A 187 -13.83 -21.73 7.54
N MET A 188 -13.22 -22.81 8.05
CA MET A 188 -13.69 -23.51 9.25
C MET A 188 -13.70 -22.61 10.49
N ILE A 189 -12.67 -21.79 10.69
CA ILE A 189 -12.61 -20.87 11.83
C ILE A 189 -13.74 -19.85 11.77
N VAL A 190 -13.93 -19.19 10.63
CA VAL A 190 -14.98 -18.17 10.46
C VAL A 190 -16.38 -18.78 10.58
N THR A 191 -16.60 -19.91 9.91
CA THR A 191 -17.88 -20.62 9.93
C THR A 191 -18.24 -21.20 11.30
N SER A 192 -17.26 -21.55 12.14
CA SER A 192 -17.53 -22.00 13.52
C SER A 192 -18.19 -20.92 14.39
N ARG A 193 -18.05 -19.64 14.03
CA ARG A 193 -18.53 -18.47 14.78
C ARG A 193 -19.76 -17.81 14.17
N THR A 194 -20.27 -18.32 13.05
CA THR A 194 -21.52 -17.88 12.43
C THR A 194 -22.72 -18.62 13.04
N ILE A 195 -23.76 -17.89 13.42
CA ILE A 195 -24.97 -18.46 14.04
C ILE A 195 -25.86 -19.16 13.00
N ASN A 196 -25.99 -18.57 11.81
CA ASN A 196 -26.93 -19.04 10.79
C ASN A 196 -26.31 -20.07 9.82
N PRO A 197 -26.89 -21.27 9.67
CA PRO A 197 -26.28 -22.37 8.91
C PRO A 197 -26.24 -22.15 7.38
N GLN A 198 -27.23 -21.44 6.81
CA GLN A 198 -27.27 -21.16 5.36
C GLN A 198 -26.17 -20.17 4.96
N TYR A 199 -26.08 -19.04 5.68
CA TYR A 199 -25.04 -18.04 5.46
C TYR A 199 -23.63 -18.55 5.80
N ARG A 200 -23.53 -19.53 6.71
CA ARG A 200 -22.28 -20.20 7.06
C ARG A 200 -21.61 -20.87 5.85
N VAL A 201 -22.36 -21.68 5.10
CA VAL A 201 -21.80 -22.39 3.94
C VAL A 201 -21.41 -21.40 2.85
N LEU A 202 -22.26 -20.39 2.60
CA LEU A 202 -21.97 -19.33 1.62
C LEU A 202 -20.70 -18.56 1.96
N LEU A 203 -20.55 -18.13 3.23
CA LEU A 203 -19.38 -17.38 3.69
C LEU A 203 -18.10 -18.22 3.60
N GLY A 204 -18.16 -19.50 3.98
CA GLY A 204 -17.04 -20.43 3.85
C GLY A 204 -16.60 -20.64 2.40
N LEU A 205 -17.55 -20.82 1.48
CA LEU A 205 -17.25 -20.97 0.04
C LEU A 205 -16.64 -19.70 -0.56
N LEU A 206 -17.17 -18.53 -0.22
CA LEU A 206 -16.63 -17.25 -0.67
C LEU A 206 -15.18 -17.07 -0.21
N ILE A 207 -14.89 -17.39 1.05
CA ILE A 207 -13.55 -17.34 1.63
C ILE A 207 -12.58 -18.24 0.86
N ILE A 208 -12.97 -19.50 0.63
CA ILE A 208 -12.15 -20.47 -0.08
C ILE A 208 -11.89 -19.99 -1.50
N PHE A 209 -12.94 -19.51 -2.18
CA PHE A 209 -12.83 -18.99 -3.53
C PHE A 209 -11.86 -17.81 -3.62
N VAL A 210 -11.99 -16.81 -2.74
CA VAL A 210 -11.11 -15.63 -2.72
C VAL A 210 -9.65 -16.03 -2.47
N HIS A 211 -9.39 -16.94 -1.54
CA HIS A 211 -8.03 -17.41 -1.23
C HIS A 211 -7.42 -18.20 -2.39
N MET A 212 -8.18 -19.13 -2.96
CA MET A 212 -7.71 -19.97 -4.07
C MET A 212 -7.49 -19.15 -5.34
N ALA A 213 -8.39 -18.20 -5.62
CA ALA A 213 -8.27 -17.28 -6.75
C ALA A 213 -7.06 -16.36 -6.60
N PHE A 214 -6.74 -15.90 -5.38
CA PHE A 214 -5.58 -15.06 -5.15
C PHE A 214 -4.26 -15.78 -5.44
N LEU A 215 -4.11 -17.05 -5.05
CA LEU A 215 -2.94 -17.85 -5.44
C LEU A 215 -2.78 -17.97 -6.95
N LEU A 216 -3.88 -18.25 -7.65
CA LEU A 216 -3.90 -18.37 -9.10
C LEU A 216 -3.52 -17.03 -9.75
N TYR A 217 -4.06 -15.93 -9.22
CA TYR A 217 -3.72 -14.59 -9.64
C TYR A 217 -2.23 -14.29 -9.46
N LEU A 218 -1.62 -14.63 -8.32
CA LEU A 218 -0.19 -14.41 -8.10
C LEU A 218 0.68 -15.21 -9.09
N HIS A 219 0.30 -16.44 -9.40
CA HIS A 219 1.01 -17.26 -10.38
C HIS A 219 0.91 -16.69 -11.81
N PHE A 220 -0.28 -16.28 -12.24
CA PHE A 220 -0.45 -15.65 -13.55
C PHE A 220 0.17 -14.26 -13.64
N ALA A 221 0.04 -13.45 -12.60
CA ALA A 221 0.68 -12.14 -12.53
C ALA A 221 2.20 -12.28 -12.63
N TYR A 222 2.78 -13.32 -12.02
CA TYR A 222 4.19 -13.65 -12.20
C TYR A 222 4.51 -14.07 -13.64
N HIS A 223 3.79 -15.04 -14.21
CA HIS A 223 4.04 -15.51 -15.58
C HIS A 223 3.92 -14.38 -16.61
N GLN A 224 2.86 -13.59 -16.53
CA GLN A 224 2.63 -12.46 -17.42
C GLN A 224 3.74 -11.41 -17.28
N LEU A 225 4.18 -11.14 -16.05
CA LEU A 225 5.24 -10.19 -15.79
C LEU A 225 6.61 -10.71 -16.28
N ALA A 226 6.88 -12.01 -16.16
CA ALA A 226 8.07 -12.64 -16.71
C ALA A 226 8.07 -12.63 -18.25
N GLU A 227 6.93 -12.94 -18.89
CA GLU A 227 6.78 -12.94 -20.36
C GLU A 227 6.90 -11.55 -20.97
N ASN A 228 6.19 -10.56 -20.41
CA ASN A 228 6.24 -9.17 -20.90
C ASN A 228 7.65 -8.61 -20.90
N VAL A 229 8.44 -9.00 -19.89
CA VAL A 229 9.80 -8.55 -19.67
C VAL A 229 10.77 -9.30 -20.62
N ALA A 230 10.58 -10.60 -20.86
CA ALA A 230 11.31 -11.37 -21.87
C ALA A 230 11.08 -10.85 -23.30
N HIS A 231 9.85 -10.47 -23.64
CA HIS A 231 9.53 -9.85 -24.94
C HIS A 231 10.18 -8.47 -25.12
N ALA A 232 10.35 -7.69 -24.04
CA ALA A 232 11.02 -6.40 -24.10
C ALA A 232 12.53 -6.52 -24.34
N LEU A 233 13.20 -7.57 -23.83
CA LEU A 233 14.62 -7.78 -24.11
C LEU A 233 14.89 -8.40 -25.48
N ASN A 234 14.02 -9.30 -25.95
CA ASN A 234 14.18 -9.91 -27.27
C ASN A 234 13.91 -8.92 -28.42
N ASN A 235 13.25 -7.80 -28.14
CA ASN A 235 12.91 -6.75 -29.10
C ASN A 235 13.66 -5.43 -28.79
N GLU A 236 14.96 -5.36 -29.07
CA GLU A 236 15.66 -4.07 -29.30
C GLU A 236 16.36 -4.15 -30.67
N PRO A 237 16.17 -3.14 -31.55
CA PRO A 237 16.80 -1.86 -31.29
C PRO A 237 15.84 -0.67 -31.27
N THR A 238 16.01 0.19 -30.26
CA THR A 238 15.50 1.55 -30.13
C THR A 238 14.01 1.73 -30.38
N VAL A 239 13.21 1.75 -29.33
CA VAL A 239 12.19 2.78 -29.08
C VAL A 239 11.61 2.53 -27.69
N ALA A 240 11.70 3.55 -26.83
CA ALA A 240 11.02 3.60 -25.55
C ALA A 240 9.50 3.37 -25.75
N VAL A 241 9.03 2.15 -25.47
CA VAL A 241 7.61 1.81 -25.50
C VAL A 241 6.92 2.40 -24.27
N LYS A 242 6.13 3.45 -24.50
CA LYS A 242 5.10 3.97 -23.59
C LYS A 242 4.09 2.87 -23.26
N LEU A 243 4.05 2.41 -22.02
CA LEU A 243 2.90 1.68 -21.48
C LEU A 243 1.70 2.63 -21.35
N PRO A 244 0.46 2.18 -21.63
CA PRO A 244 -0.74 3.00 -21.47
C PRO A 244 -1.11 3.04 -19.98
N VAL A 245 -0.43 3.89 -19.22
CA VAL A 245 -0.90 4.32 -17.91
C VAL A 245 -2.11 5.22 -18.14
N LYS A 246 -3.30 4.68 -17.88
CA LYS A 246 -4.53 5.46 -17.72
C LYS A 246 -4.47 6.20 -16.38
N SER A 247 -3.59 7.21 -16.29
CA SER A 247 -3.57 8.20 -15.22
C SER A 247 -3.24 9.57 -15.81
N THR A 248 -4.26 10.44 -15.83
CA THR A 248 -4.08 11.87 -15.56
C THR A 248 -3.07 12.58 -16.47
N THR A 249 -3.30 12.60 -17.79
CA THR A 249 -2.55 13.48 -18.72
C THR A 249 -3.49 14.34 -19.58
N SER A 250 -4.58 14.83 -18.99
CA SER A 250 -5.41 15.89 -19.59
C SER A 250 -5.31 17.23 -18.85
N ILE A 251 -4.40 17.39 -17.87
CA ILE A 251 -4.21 18.66 -17.14
C ILE A 251 -2.76 19.21 -17.23
N VAL A 252 -1.84 18.55 -17.93
CA VAL A 252 -0.44 19.04 -18.07
C VAL A 252 -0.03 19.27 -19.54
N ALA A 253 -0.99 19.28 -20.46
CA ALA A 253 -0.75 19.58 -21.88
C ALA A 253 -0.66 21.09 -22.19
N GLU A 254 -0.40 21.94 -21.19
CA GLU A 254 -0.26 23.38 -21.39
C GLU A 254 0.84 23.97 -20.51
N ILE A 255 2.07 23.47 -20.68
CA ILE A 255 3.26 24.20 -20.23
C ILE A 255 4.11 24.48 -21.48
N PRO A 256 4.00 25.69 -22.08
CA PRO A 256 4.83 26.03 -23.22
C PRO A 256 6.30 25.97 -22.79
N SER A 257 7.07 25.22 -23.57
CA SER A 257 8.51 25.00 -23.42
C SER A 257 9.22 26.26 -22.91
N VAL A 258 9.88 26.14 -21.76
CA VAL A 258 10.59 27.22 -21.04
C VAL A 258 11.47 28.05 -21.97
N LYS A 259 12.04 27.46 -23.03
CA LYS A 259 12.83 28.18 -24.06
C LYS A 259 12.02 29.22 -24.84
N ASN A 260 10.75 28.96 -25.14
CA ASN A 260 9.87 29.91 -25.83
C ASN A 260 9.42 31.03 -24.90
N LEU A 261 9.12 30.72 -23.63
CA LEU A 261 8.80 31.73 -22.62
C LEU A 261 10.00 32.63 -22.32
N THR A 262 11.22 32.09 -22.25
CA THR A 262 12.43 32.90 -22.05
C THR A 262 12.73 33.80 -23.25
N ARG A 263 12.45 33.33 -24.48
CA ARG A 263 12.57 34.17 -25.69
C ARG A 263 11.51 35.27 -25.72
N GLN A 264 10.27 34.97 -25.34
CA GLN A 264 9.17 35.92 -25.36
C GLN A 264 9.30 36.98 -24.26
N ILE A 265 9.77 36.61 -23.06
CA ILE A 265 10.12 37.56 -22.00
C ILE A 265 11.30 38.44 -22.42
N ARG A 266 12.34 37.87 -23.06
CA ARG A 266 13.49 38.63 -23.57
C ARG A 266 13.10 39.60 -24.69
N SER A 267 12.18 39.24 -25.59
CA SER A 267 11.69 40.15 -26.64
C SER A 267 10.82 41.26 -26.06
N ASN A 268 9.97 40.95 -25.09
CA ASN A 268 9.11 41.94 -24.43
C ASN A 268 9.93 42.93 -23.59
N PHE A 269 10.97 42.48 -22.90
CA PHE A 269 11.87 43.38 -22.15
C PHE A 269 12.65 44.32 -23.08
N LYS A 270 13.07 43.84 -24.26
CA LYS A 270 13.77 44.65 -25.26
C LYS A 270 12.87 45.71 -25.91
N ASN A 271 11.58 45.42 -26.08
CA ASN A 271 10.60 46.39 -26.57
C ASN A 271 10.20 47.42 -25.49
N SER A 272 9.99 47.00 -24.25
CA SER A 272 9.69 47.93 -23.14
C SER A 272 10.86 48.89 -22.85
N SER A 273 12.10 48.42 -22.96
CA SER A 273 13.29 49.29 -22.81
C SER A 273 13.35 50.38 -23.89
N LYS A 274 12.98 50.07 -25.15
CA LYS A 274 12.90 51.07 -26.23
C LYS A 274 11.77 52.08 -26.02
N ILE A 275 10.62 51.65 -25.50
CA ILE A 275 9.47 52.52 -25.25
C ILE A 275 9.76 53.49 -24.09
N ILE A 276 10.45 53.03 -23.03
CA ILE A 276 10.83 53.88 -21.89
C ILE A 276 11.88 54.92 -22.33
N LEU A 277 12.88 54.54 -23.14
CA LEU A 277 13.91 55.46 -23.64
C LEU A 277 13.35 56.53 -24.61
N THR A 278 12.31 56.18 -25.38
CA THR A 278 11.65 57.12 -26.29
C THR A 278 10.70 58.08 -25.54
N THR A 279 10.13 57.62 -24.42
CA THR A 279 9.23 58.44 -23.58
C THR A 279 10.01 59.40 -22.68
N THR A 280 11.18 59.00 -22.17
CA THR A 280 12.04 59.90 -21.37
C THR A 280 12.74 60.96 -22.22
N LEU A 281 13.13 60.65 -23.46
CA LEU A 281 13.67 61.65 -24.39
C LEU A 281 12.64 62.68 -24.86
N ASN A 282 11.35 62.30 -24.97
CA ASN A 282 10.29 63.24 -25.32
C ASN A 282 9.83 64.12 -24.14
N MET A 283 10.12 63.74 -22.89
CA MET A 283 9.82 64.55 -21.71
C MET A 283 10.93 65.57 -21.38
N THR A 284 12.17 65.35 -21.79
CA THR A 284 13.25 66.34 -21.63
C THR A 284 13.35 67.36 -22.77
N ALA A 285 12.67 67.14 -23.90
CA ALA A 285 12.58 68.11 -25.00
C ALA A 285 11.42 69.12 -24.85
N LYS A 286 10.63 69.03 -23.76
CA LYS A 286 9.45 69.87 -23.52
C LYS A 286 9.47 70.59 -22.16
N ALA A 287 10.65 70.68 -21.54
CA ALA A 287 10.94 71.50 -20.37
C ALA A 287 11.95 72.59 -20.75
#